data_AF-A0A9D6CTB0-F1
#
_entry.id   AF-A0A9D6CTB0-F1
#
_cell.length_a   1.000
_cell.length_b   1.000
_cell.length_c   1.000
_cell.angle_alpha   90.00
_cell.angle_beta   90.00
_cell.angle_gamma   90.00
#
_symmetry.space_group_name_H-M   'P 1'
#
loop_
_entity.id
_entity.type
_entity.pdbx_description
1 polymer ?
#
loop_
_entity_poly.entity_id
_entity_poly.type
_entity_poly.pdbx_seq_one_letter_code
_entity_poly.pdbx_strand_id
1 'polypeptide(L)'
;MIRIFALLSFAMALGAAALPADTVKGVILDNVCAAEFSGDFAAAVEHSKTCSLLEGGKKKGFSIVSEDGQTLTLDAKGNSMLLRSLQYSKKTGEIQVEAEGKVKGSKIAVQQIRIS
;
A
#
# COMPACT_ATOMS: atom_id res chain seq x y z
N MET A 1 -35.71 -1.57 54.92
CA MET A 1 -36.15 -2.38 53.77
C MET A 1 -35.14 -2.17 52.64
N ILE A 2 -34.43 -3.25 52.30
CA ILE A 2 -33.40 -3.37 51.26
C ILE A 2 -34.04 -3.17 49.89
N ARG A 3 -33.42 -2.39 48.98
CA ARG A 3 -33.27 -2.72 47.54
C ARG A 3 -32.07 -1.99 46.94
N ILE A 4 -30.93 -2.67 47.00
CA ILE A 4 -29.79 -2.50 46.10
C ILE A 4 -30.29 -2.76 44.68
N PHE A 5 -30.15 -1.81 43.76
CA PHE A 5 -30.15 -2.09 42.33
C PHE A 5 -28.91 -1.44 41.73
N ALA A 6 -27.82 -2.21 41.79
CA ALA A 6 -26.59 -1.96 41.07
C ALA A 6 -26.90 -1.98 39.57
N LEU A 7 -26.84 -0.81 38.93
CA LEU A 7 -26.86 -0.71 37.47
C LEU A 7 -25.47 -1.12 36.95
N LEU A 8 -25.41 -2.37 36.52
CA LEU A 8 -24.32 -3.00 35.81
C LEU A 8 -24.10 -2.27 34.47
N SER A 9 -23.11 -1.39 34.40
CA SER A 9 -22.63 -0.82 33.13
C SER A 9 -21.83 -1.90 32.40
N PHE A 10 -22.52 -2.62 31.50
CA PHE A 10 -21.94 -3.60 30.61
C PHE A 10 -20.98 -2.91 29.63
N ALA A 11 -19.71 -3.26 29.74
CA ALA A 11 -18.63 -2.80 28.89
C ALA A 11 -18.88 -3.21 27.43
N MET A 12 -18.83 -2.26 26.51
CA MET A 12 -18.68 -2.53 25.09
C MET A 12 -17.30 -2.05 24.65
N ALA A 13 -16.29 -2.88 24.95
CA ALA A 13 -14.99 -2.75 24.30
C ALA A 13 -15.16 -3.25 22.86
N LEU A 14 -15.38 -2.32 21.91
CA LEU A 14 -15.17 -2.60 20.49
C LEU A 14 -13.67 -2.87 20.29
N GLY A 15 -13.27 -4.13 20.44
CA GLY A 15 -12.01 -4.59 19.89
C GLY A 15 -12.09 -4.43 18.38
N ALA A 16 -11.27 -3.54 17.82
CA ALA A 16 -11.02 -3.50 16.39
C ALA A 16 -10.43 -4.86 16.00
N ALA A 17 -11.27 -5.77 15.50
CA ALA A 17 -10.81 -7.00 14.90
C ALA A 17 -9.92 -6.61 13.72
N ALA A 18 -8.62 -6.80 13.86
CA ALA A 18 -7.68 -6.66 12.77
C ALA A 18 -8.12 -7.67 11.69
N LEU A 19 -8.74 -7.17 10.63
CA LEU A 19 -9.01 -7.96 9.44
C LEU A 19 -7.66 -8.49 8.92
N PRO A 20 -7.61 -9.71 8.36
CA PRO A 20 -6.37 -10.23 7.79
C PRO A 20 -5.87 -9.24 6.73
N ALA A 21 -4.62 -8.83 6.88
CA ALA A 21 -3.92 -7.98 5.93
C ALA A 21 -3.17 -8.90 4.96
N ASP A 22 -3.35 -8.65 3.67
CA ASP A 22 -2.56 -9.23 2.60
C ASP A 22 -1.21 -8.52 2.52
N THR A 23 -0.14 -9.28 2.33
CA THR A 23 1.20 -8.75 2.05
C THR A 23 1.47 -8.85 0.56
N VAL A 24 1.74 -7.72 -0.08
CA VAL A 24 2.06 -7.62 -1.51
C VAL A 24 3.49 -7.13 -1.64
N LYS A 25 4.28 -7.82 -2.47
CA LYS A 25 5.65 -7.44 -2.82
C LYS A 25 5.74 -7.14 -4.31
N GLY A 26 6.56 -6.16 -4.67
CA GLY A 26 6.76 -5.80 -6.06
C GLY A 26 7.55 -4.51 -6.25
N VAL A 27 7.53 -3.99 -7.47
CA VAL A 27 8.16 -2.71 -7.81
C VAL A 27 7.13 -1.59 -7.86
N ILE A 28 7.57 -0.40 -7.46
CA ILE A 28 6.76 0.81 -7.56
C ILE A 28 6.93 1.47 -8.91
N LEU A 29 5.79 1.78 -9.52
CA LEU A 29 5.66 2.63 -10.69
C LEU A 29 4.58 3.69 -10.43
N ASP A 30 4.65 4.82 -11.14
CA ASP A 30 3.47 5.66 -11.23
C ASP A 30 2.36 4.95 -12.01
N ASN A 31 1.10 5.36 -11.81
CA ASN A 31 -0.05 4.67 -12.39
C ASN A 31 -0.06 4.63 -13.93
N VAL A 32 0.61 5.57 -14.60
CA VAL A 32 0.70 5.59 -16.06
C VAL A 32 1.69 4.53 -16.52
N CYS A 33 2.90 4.55 -15.95
CA CYS A 33 3.93 3.55 -16.25
C CYS A 33 3.46 2.13 -15.89
N ALA A 34 2.78 1.96 -14.74
CA ALA A 34 2.29 0.65 -14.32
C ALA A 34 1.27 0.04 -15.30
N ALA A 35 0.44 0.88 -15.95
CA ALA A 35 -0.51 0.41 -16.94
C ALA A 35 0.17 -0.15 -18.20
N GLU A 36 1.37 0.32 -18.54
CA GLU A 36 2.15 -0.15 -19.69
C GLU A 36 2.80 -1.51 -19.45
N PHE A 37 3.10 -1.86 -18.18
CA PHE A 37 3.82 -3.08 -17.80
C PHE A 37 2.97 -4.08 -17.02
N SER A 38 1.63 -3.92 -17.04
CA SER A 38 0.74 -4.88 -16.38
C SER A 38 0.91 -6.27 -17.00
N GLY A 39 1.19 -7.28 -16.17
CA GLY A 39 1.49 -8.64 -16.60
C GLY A 39 2.93 -8.90 -17.03
N ASP A 40 3.81 -7.88 -17.03
CA ASP A 40 5.23 -8.00 -17.34
C ASP A 40 6.09 -7.40 -16.21
N PHE A 41 6.31 -8.22 -15.18
CA PHE A 41 7.10 -7.81 -14.01
C PHE A 41 8.55 -7.48 -14.38
N ALA A 42 9.16 -8.22 -15.31
CA ALA A 42 10.55 -7.99 -15.70
C ALA A 42 10.73 -6.62 -16.36
N ALA A 43 9.82 -6.26 -17.28
CA ALA A 43 9.83 -4.94 -17.89
C ALA A 43 9.52 -3.83 -16.87
N ALA A 44 8.60 -4.07 -15.93
CA ALA A 44 8.30 -3.13 -14.85
C ALA A 44 9.52 -2.86 -13.96
N VAL A 45 10.29 -3.90 -13.62
CA VAL A 45 11.54 -3.79 -12.83
C VAL A 45 12.56 -2.94 -13.56
N GLU A 46 12.83 -3.24 -14.83
CA GLU A 46 13.76 -2.47 -15.66
C GLU A 46 13.34 -1.00 -15.77
N HIS A 47 12.05 -0.74 -16.02
CA HIS A 47 11.52 0.61 -16.09
C HIS A 47 11.66 1.35 -14.74
N SER A 48 11.38 0.67 -13.62
CA SER A 48 11.44 1.28 -12.27
C SER A 48 12.79 1.90 -11.94
N LYS A 49 13.89 1.37 -12.50
CA LYS A 49 15.26 1.88 -12.30
C LYS A 49 15.47 3.28 -12.86
N THR A 50 14.68 3.66 -13.86
CA THR A 50 14.79 4.94 -14.59
C THR A 50 13.54 5.81 -14.46
N CYS A 51 12.47 5.27 -13.86
CA CYS A 51 11.21 5.97 -13.67
C CYS A 51 11.37 7.16 -12.70
N SER A 52 11.00 8.36 -13.14
CA SER A 52 10.98 9.56 -12.28
C SER A 52 9.73 9.59 -11.41
N LEU A 53 9.70 8.70 -10.41
CA LEU A 53 8.56 8.41 -9.55
C LEU A 53 8.02 9.64 -8.80
N LEU A 54 8.88 10.60 -8.44
CA LEU A 54 8.48 11.75 -7.63
C LEU A 54 7.60 12.75 -8.37
N GLU A 55 7.90 13.05 -9.64
CA GLU A 55 7.14 14.05 -10.40
C GLU A 55 5.85 13.45 -10.99
N GLY A 56 5.93 12.24 -11.56
CA GLY A 56 4.78 11.53 -12.13
C GLY A 56 3.80 11.04 -11.07
N GLY A 57 4.32 10.38 -10.03
CA GLY A 57 3.50 9.76 -8.99
C GLY A 57 2.80 10.75 -8.05
N LYS A 58 3.36 11.95 -7.81
CA LYS A 58 2.65 13.01 -7.05
C LYS A 58 1.31 13.40 -7.69
N LYS A 59 1.23 13.39 -9.03
CA LYS A 59 0.04 13.81 -9.78
C LYS A 59 -0.88 12.65 -10.12
N LYS A 60 -0.31 11.47 -10.38
CA LYS A 60 -1.05 10.32 -10.93
C LYS A 60 -1.30 9.21 -9.90
N GLY A 61 -0.58 9.20 -8.79
CA GLY A 61 -0.54 8.09 -7.84
C GLY A 61 0.41 6.99 -8.27
N PHE A 62 0.53 5.97 -7.42
CA PHE A 62 1.45 4.85 -7.56
C PHE A 62 0.72 3.52 -7.58
N SER A 63 1.32 2.56 -8.26
CA SER A 63 0.91 1.17 -8.26
C SER A 63 2.10 0.26 -7.94
N ILE A 64 1.79 -0.87 -7.33
CA ILE A 64 2.72 -1.99 -7.18
C ILE A 64 2.49 -2.91 -8.38
N VAL A 65 3.55 -3.18 -9.13
CA VAL A 65 3.56 -4.32 -10.06
C VAL A 65 4.22 -5.47 -9.31
N SER A 66 3.44 -6.48 -8.95
CA SER A 66 3.92 -7.66 -8.21
C SER A 66 4.52 -8.71 -9.13
N GLU A 67 5.31 -9.61 -8.55
CA GLU A 67 6.02 -10.68 -9.28
C GLU A 67 5.07 -11.62 -10.04
N ASP A 68 3.83 -11.74 -9.58
CA ASP A 68 2.75 -12.49 -10.23
C ASP A 68 2.10 -11.73 -11.40
N GLY A 69 2.64 -10.57 -11.77
CA GLY A 69 2.17 -9.73 -12.87
C GLY A 69 0.94 -8.89 -12.53
N GLN A 70 0.43 -8.94 -11.29
CA GLN A 70 -0.69 -8.09 -10.90
C GLN A 70 -0.24 -6.64 -10.72
N THR A 71 -1.11 -5.71 -11.11
CA THR A 71 -0.93 -4.28 -10.86
C THR A 71 -1.95 -3.81 -9.85
N LEU A 72 -1.47 -3.33 -8.70
CA LEU A 72 -2.30 -2.90 -7.57
C LEU A 72 -2.08 -1.41 -7.30
N THR A 73 -3.09 -0.60 -7.60
CA THR A 73 -3.06 0.84 -7.31
C THR A 73 -3.17 1.09 -5.81
N LEU A 74 -2.28 1.93 -5.30
CA LEU A 74 -2.31 2.35 -3.91
C LEU A 74 -3.51 3.28 -3.65
N ASP A 75 -4.14 3.12 -2.48
CA ASP A 75 -5.10 4.10 -1.98
C ASP A 75 -4.42 5.43 -1.58
N ALA A 76 -5.22 6.46 -1.26
CA ALA A 76 -4.69 7.78 -0.92
C ALA A 76 -3.71 7.74 0.26
N LYS A 77 -3.96 6.87 1.24
CA LYS A 77 -3.08 6.65 2.39
C LYS A 77 -1.75 6.04 1.94
N GLY A 78 -1.78 4.97 1.16
CA GLY A 78 -0.60 4.32 0.59
C GLY A 78 0.26 5.25 -0.25
N ASN A 79 -0.37 6.05 -1.13
CA ASN A 79 0.32 7.06 -1.93
C ASN A 79 1.07 8.07 -1.04
N SER A 80 0.42 8.54 0.03
CA SER A 80 1.02 9.50 0.96
C SER A 80 2.18 8.89 1.74
N MET A 81 2.04 7.64 2.19
CA MET A 81 3.10 6.90 2.89
C MET A 81 4.30 6.66 1.99
N LEU A 82 4.06 6.21 0.76
CA LEU A 82 5.10 5.97 -0.23
C LEU A 82 5.84 7.26 -0.60
N LEU A 83 5.14 8.36 -0.88
CA LEU A 83 5.76 9.66 -1.16
C LEU A 83 6.67 10.11 -0.03
N ARG A 84 6.24 9.90 1.22
CA ARG A 84 7.07 10.21 2.38
C ARG A 84 8.31 9.31 2.40
N SER A 85 8.16 8.01 2.23
CA SER A 85 9.27 7.06 2.20
C SER A 85 10.26 7.36 1.07
N LEU A 86 9.77 7.72 -0.13
CA LEU A 86 10.59 8.09 -1.28
C LEU A 86 11.39 9.38 -1.04
N GLN A 87 10.80 10.39 -0.40
CA GLN A 87 11.49 11.64 -0.06
C GLN A 87 12.67 11.43 0.89
N TYR A 88 12.59 10.44 1.79
CA TYR A 88 13.67 10.09 2.71
C TYR A 88 14.55 8.94 2.21
N SER A 89 14.18 8.30 1.10
CA SER A 89 14.93 7.20 0.52
C SER A 89 16.18 7.74 -0.17
N LYS A 90 17.31 7.06 0.06
CA LYS A 90 18.56 7.29 -0.67
C LYS A 90 18.73 6.30 -1.84
N LYS A 91 17.73 5.45 -2.10
CA LYS A 91 17.83 4.47 -3.17
C LYS A 91 17.86 5.15 -4.53
N THR A 92 18.86 4.75 -5.31
CA THR A 92 19.03 5.10 -6.71
C THR A 92 18.94 3.80 -7.50
N GLY A 93 17.87 3.63 -8.28
CA GLY A 93 17.59 2.38 -9.01
C GLY A 93 16.17 1.88 -8.76
N GLU A 94 15.95 0.57 -8.87
CA GLU A 94 14.63 -0.02 -8.66
C GLU A 94 14.14 0.20 -7.22
N ILE A 95 12.88 0.61 -7.11
CA ILE A 95 12.21 0.77 -5.82
C ILE A 95 11.32 -0.46 -5.62
N GLN A 96 11.86 -1.45 -4.92
CA GLN A 96 11.07 -2.56 -4.42
C GLN A 96 10.33 -2.15 -3.16
N VAL A 97 9.11 -2.64 -3.00
CA VAL A 97 8.31 -2.41 -1.82
C VAL A 97 7.63 -3.67 -1.33
N GLU A 98 7.35 -3.65 -0.03
CA GLU A 98 6.42 -4.54 0.63
C GLU A 98 5.29 -3.69 1.21
N ALA A 99 4.06 -3.97 0.78
CA ALA A 99 2.85 -3.30 1.24
C ALA A 99 1.94 -4.30 1.95
N GLU A 100 1.56 -3.95 3.18
CA GLU A 100 0.57 -4.69 3.95
C GLU A 100 -0.75 -3.93 3.88
N GLY A 101 -1.83 -4.61 3.51
CA GLY A 101 -3.10 -3.94 3.27
C GLY A 101 -4.22 -4.89 2.93
N LYS A 102 -5.37 -4.37 2.52
CA LYS A 102 -6.47 -5.20 2.02
C LYS A 102 -6.59 -5.02 0.53
N VAL A 103 -6.44 -6.11 -0.24
CA VAL A 103 -6.64 -6.07 -1.69
C VAL A 103 -8.13 -6.09 -2.02
N LYS A 104 -8.54 -5.21 -2.94
CA LYS A 104 -9.91 -5.10 -3.46
C LYS A 104 -9.86 -4.88 -4.98
N GLY A 105 -9.92 -5.96 -5.75
CA GLY A 105 -9.74 -5.91 -7.19
C GLY A 105 -8.33 -5.41 -7.54
N SER A 106 -8.23 -4.37 -8.37
CA SER A 106 -6.95 -3.77 -8.78
C SER A 106 -6.43 -2.68 -7.81
N LYS A 107 -6.92 -2.64 -6.57
CA LYS A 107 -6.51 -1.65 -5.56
C LYS A 107 -6.11 -2.31 -4.25
N ILE A 108 -5.14 -1.71 -3.56
CA ILE A 108 -4.76 -2.09 -2.19
C ILE A 108 -5.04 -0.93 -1.24
N ALA A 109 -5.80 -1.21 -0.17
CA ALA A 109 -5.98 -0.30 0.95
C ALA A 109 -4.79 -0.47 1.92
N VAL A 110 -3.82 0.45 1.86
CA VAL A 110 -2.52 0.26 2.51
C VAL A 110 -2.60 0.57 4.00
N GLN A 111 -2.16 -0.38 4.81
CA GLN A 111 -1.96 -0.21 6.24
C GLN A 111 -0.51 0.16 6.56
N GLN A 112 0.43 -0.49 5.87
CA GLN A 112 1.87 -0.26 5.99
C GLN A 112 2.57 -0.40 4.63
N ILE A 113 3.63 0.37 4.42
CA ILE A 113 4.52 0.22 3.26
C ILE A 113 5.97 0.39 3.68
N ARG A 114 6.84 -0.46 3.13
CA ARG A 114 8.29 -0.44 3.36
C ARG A 114 8.98 -0.42 2.01
N ILE A 115 9.99 0.44 1.87
CA ILE A 115 10.91 0.41 0.72
C ILE A 115 12.05 -0.52 1.11
N SER A 116 12.29 -1.52 0.28
CA SER A 116 13.38 -2.49 0.40
C SER A 116 14.57 -2.02 -0.40
#